data_AF-A0A6J6R9E3-F1
#
_entry.id   AF-A0A6J6R9E3-F1
#
_cell.length_a   1.000
_cell.length_b   1.000
_cell.length_c   1.000
_cell.angle_alpha   90.00
_cell.angle_beta   90.00
_cell.angle_gamma   90.00
#
_symmetry.space_group_name_H-M   'P 1'
#
loop_
_entity.id
_entity.type
_entity.pdbx_description
1 polymer ?
#
loop_
_entity_poly.entity_id
_entity_poly.type
_entity_poly.pdbx_seq_one_letter_code
_entity_poly.pdbx_strand_id
1 'polypeptide(L)'
;MAKKLSLLSPTAMLRHNALYKGVFAGRRGWMIVGLFVWGPRLAKRFLGRQQEVLITERLVAGQVLRIEAIEPPTRQQRRAAARAS
;
A
#
# COMPACT_ATOMS: atom_id res chain seq x y z
N MET A 1 25.33 9.54 -27.27
CA MET A 1 24.66 9.23 -25.98
C MET A 1 25.24 7.93 -25.42
N ALA A 2 26.12 7.99 -24.42
CA ALA A 2 26.74 6.79 -23.86
C ALA A 2 25.73 6.02 -22.98
N LYS A 3 25.38 4.79 -23.40
CA LYS A 3 24.62 3.82 -22.60
C LYS A 3 25.46 3.47 -21.37
N LYS A 4 25.17 4.06 -20.20
CA LYS A 4 25.87 3.72 -18.96
C LYS A 4 25.65 2.23 -18.66
N LEU A 5 26.74 1.47 -18.70
CA LEU A 5 26.79 0.04 -18.36
C LEU A 5 26.21 -0.18 -16.96
N SER A 6 24.96 -0.64 -16.93
CA SER A 6 24.14 -0.91 -15.74
C SER A 6 24.68 -2.04 -14.85
N LEU A 7 25.80 -2.67 -15.20
CA LEU A 7 26.34 -3.83 -14.50
C LEU A 7 27.00 -3.47 -13.16
N LEU A 8 27.48 -2.23 -13.00
CA LEU A 8 28.04 -1.71 -11.74
C LEU A 8 27.10 -0.74 -11.02
N SER A 9 25.82 -0.65 -11.44
CA SER A 9 24.91 0.24 -10.73
C SER A 9 24.69 -0.30 -9.30
N PRO A 10 24.70 0.56 -8.28
CA PRO A 10 24.46 0.13 -6.89
C PRO A 10 23.15 -0.63 -6.75
N THR A 11 22.14 -0.26 -7.55
CA THR A 11 20.83 -0.92 -7.59
C THR A 11 20.88 -2.31 -8.22
N ALA A 12 21.68 -2.53 -9.26
CA ALA A 12 21.90 -3.85 -9.86
C ALA A 12 22.62 -4.80 -8.89
N MET A 13 23.65 -4.32 -8.18
CA MET A 13 24.32 -5.08 -7.13
C MET A 13 23.41 -5.39 -5.94
N LEU A 14 22.60 -4.43 -5.49
CA LEU A 14 21.63 -4.64 -4.42
C LEU A 14 20.57 -5.67 -4.82
N ARG A 15 20.07 -5.61 -6.07
CA ARG A 15 19.10 -6.58 -6.60
C ARG A 15 19.70 -7.99 -6.69
N HIS A 16 20.93 -8.12 -7.20
CA HIS A 16 21.62 -9.41 -7.27
C HIS A 16 21.85 -9.99 -5.88
N ASN A 17 22.34 -9.19 -4.93
CA ASN A 17 22.53 -9.63 -3.55
C ASN A 17 21.21 -9.97 -2.86
N ALA A 18 20.13 -9.22 -3.10
CA ALA A 18 18.82 -9.50 -2.52
C ALA A 18 18.19 -10.79 -3.08
N LEU A 19 18.42 -11.10 -4.36
CA LEU A 19 17.92 -12.34 -4.98
C LEU A 19 18.70 -13.57 -4.53
N TYR A 20 20.02 -13.48 -4.44
CA TYR A 20 20.88 -14.64 -4.10
C TYR A 20 21.03 -14.86 -2.59
N LYS A 21 21.06 -13.78 -1.78
CA LYS A 21 21.25 -13.86 -0.33
C LYS A 21 19.97 -13.59 0.46
N GLY A 22 18.88 -13.18 -0.19
CA GLY A 22 17.64 -12.72 0.46
C GLY A 22 17.71 -11.24 0.89
N VAL A 23 16.56 -10.67 1.24
CA VAL A 23 16.47 -9.30 1.76
C VAL A 23 17.32 -9.20 3.03
N PHE A 24 18.27 -8.25 3.07
CA PHE A 24 19.30 -8.12 4.11
C PHE A 24 20.19 -9.37 4.31
N ALA A 25 20.51 -10.08 3.22
CA ALA A 25 21.41 -11.23 3.24
C ALA A 25 20.97 -12.39 4.17
N GLY A 26 19.65 -12.57 4.34
CA GLY A 26 19.09 -13.68 5.14
C GLY A 26 19.21 -13.48 6.65
N ARG A 27 19.71 -12.32 7.10
CA ARG A 27 19.82 -12.01 8.53
C ARG A 27 18.44 -11.76 9.14
N ARG A 28 17.97 -12.74 9.92
CA ARG A 28 16.69 -12.69 10.66
C ARG A 28 16.53 -11.41 11.50
N GLY A 29 17.60 -10.90 12.10
CA GLY A 29 17.56 -9.67 12.88
C GLY A 29 17.09 -8.45 12.10
N TRP A 30 17.61 -8.24 10.88
CA TRP A 30 17.20 -7.13 10.03
C TRP A 30 15.77 -7.28 9.50
N MET A 31 15.34 -8.52 9.28
CA MET A 31 13.95 -8.82 8.91
C MET A 31 12.99 -8.48 10.06
N ILE A 32 13.34 -8.82 11.30
CA ILE A 32 12.57 -8.47 12.50
C ILE A 32 12.50 -6.95 12.64
N VAL A 33 13.62 -6.24 12.50
CA VAL A 33 13.64 -4.76 12.55
C VAL A 33 12.73 -4.18 11.47
N GLY A 34 12.82 -4.64 10.22
CA GLY A 34 11.95 -4.21 9.13
C GLY A 34 10.47 -4.49 9.41
N LEU A 35 10.16 -5.65 9.99
CA LEU A 35 8.81 -6.02 10.39
C LEU A 35 8.26 -5.12 11.50
N PHE A 36 9.04 -4.77 12.52
CA PHE A 36 8.57 -3.90 13.59
C PHE A 36 8.45 -2.44 13.15
N VAL A 37 9.36 -1.95 12.31
CA VAL A 37 9.37 -0.56 11.84
C VAL A 37 8.28 -0.31 10.79
N TRP A 38 8.10 -1.23 9.83
CA TRP A 38 7.16 -1.05 8.73
C TRP A 38 5.90 -1.90 8.82
N GLY A 39 5.92 -3.00 9.59
CA GLY A 39 4.78 -3.91 9.74
C GLY A 39 3.50 -3.19 10.16
N PRO A 40 3.46 -2.36 11.21
CA PRO A 40 2.25 -1.65 11.60
C PRO A 40 1.70 -0.74 10.50
N ARG A 41 2.58 -0.07 9.75
CA ARG A 41 2.21 0.83 8.66
C ARG A 41 1.66 0.06 7.45
N LEU A 42 2.30 -1.04 7.09
CA LEU A 42 1.86 -1.91 6.00
C LEU A 42 0.55 -2.61 6.39
N ALA A 43 0.46 -3.13 7.60
CA ALA A 43 -0.75 -3.78 8.13
C ALA A 43 -1.95 -2.83 8.08
N LYS A 44 -1.82 -1.59 8.56
CA LYS A 44 -2.89 -0.59 8.46
C LYS A 44 -3.28 -0.27 7.01
N ARG A 45 -2.32 -0.28 6.09
CA ARG A 45 -2.55 0.03 4.66
C ARG A 45 -3.26 -1.10 3.92
N PHE A 46 -2.95 -2.35 4.26
CA PHE A 46 -3.47 -3.52 3.57
C PHE A 46 -4.68 -4.15 4.26
N LEU A 47 -4.66 -4.28 5.59
CA LEU A 47 -5.75 -4.89 6.37
C LEU A 47 -6.81 -3.88 6.84
N GLY A 48 -6.56 -2.58 6.75
CA GLY A 48 -7.52 -1.54 7.17
C GLY A 48 -8.67 -1.30 6.18
N ARG A 49 -8.67 -1.95 5.01
CA ARG A 49 -9.77 -1.86 4.04
C ARG A 49 -10.77 -2.96 4.33
N GLN A 50 -11.53 -2.83 5.42
CA GLN A 50 -12.73 -3.64 5.58
C GLN A 50 -13.73 -3.25 4.50
N GLN A 51 -14.03 -4.20 3.60
CA GLN A 51 -15.17 -4.08 2.70
C GLN A 51 -16.42 -4.35 3.54
N GLU A 52 -17.12 -3.29 3.93
CA GLU A 52 -18.47 -3.41 4.47
C GLU A 52 -19.43 -3.67 3.31
N VAL A 53 -20.15 -4.78 3.36
CA VAL A 53 -21.31 -5.02 2.49
C VAL A 53 -22.44 -4.16 3.05
N LEU A 54 -22.53 -2.92 2.56
CA LEU A 54 -23.50 -1.94 3.03
C LEU A 54 -24.94 -2.30 2.65
N ILE A 55 -25.15 -2.84 1.44
CA ILE A 55 -26.47 -3.18 0.90
C ILE A 55 -26.36 -4.40 -0.01
N THR A 56 -27.29 -5.34 0.14
CA THR A 56 -27.52 -6.46 -0.78
C THR A 56 -28.94 -6.33 -1.33
N GLU A 57 -29.09 -5.68 -2.48
CA GLU A 57 -30.38 -5.55 -3.16
C GLU A 57 -30.50 -6.52 -4.34
N ARG A 58 -31.65 -7.18 -4.46
CA ARG A 58 -32.00 -7.97 -5.65
C ARG A 58 -32.68 -7.06 -6.66
N LEU A 59 -31.97 -6.75 -7.74
CA LEU A 59 -32.49 -5.97 -8.86
C LEU A 59 -33.54 -6.75 -9.65
N VAL A 60 -34.68 -6.12 -9.91
CA VAL A 60 -35.73 -6.64 -10.80
C VAL A 60 -35.53 -6.06 -12.21
N ALA A 61 -35.95 -6.78 -13.25
CA ALA A 61 -35.80 -6.35 -14.64
C ALA A 61 -36.44 -4.96 -14.86
N GLY A 62 -35.63 -4.00 -15.33
CA GLY A 62 -36.02 -2.60 -15.54
C GLY A 62 -35.49 -1.61 -14.50
N GLN A 63 -34.86 -2.07 -13.41
CA GLN A 63 -34.19 -1.19 -12.45
C GLN A 63 -32.71 -0.99 -12.79
N VAL A 64 -32.20 0.22 -12.55
CA VAL A 64 -30.81 0.62 -12.77
C VAL A 64 -30.21 1.08 -11.45
N LEU A 65 -29.08 0.46 -11.06
CA LEU A 65 -28.35 0.80 -9.85
C LEU A 65 -27.14 1.66 -10.23
N ARG A 66 -27.05 2.87 -9.66
CA ARG A 66 -25.93 3.78 -9.86
C ARG A 66 -25.06 3.79 -8.62
N ILE A 67 -23.90 3.17 -8.71
CA ILE A 67 -22.91 3.14 -7.63
C ILE A 67 -22.00 4.35 -7.80
N GLU A 68 -22.05 5.28 -6.85
CA GLU A 68 -21.15 6.43 -6.81
C GLU A 68 -20.10 6.23 -5.72
N ALA A 69 -18.84 6.39 -6.09
CA ALA A 69 -17.75 6.39 -5.12
C ALA A 69 -17.67 7.77 -4.46
N ILE A 70 -18.14 7.87 -3.23
CA ILE A 70 -17.89 9.06 -2.42
C ILE A 70 -16.40 9.03 -2.04
N GLU A 71 -15.64 10.01 -2.53
CA GLU A 71 -14.23 10.09 -2.20
C GLU A 71 -14.05 10.36 -0.70
N PRO A 72 -13.20 9.57 0.00
CA PRO A 72 -12.98 9.79 1.42
C PRO A 72 -12.30 11.16 1.64
N PRO A 73 -12.70 11.91 2.69
CA PRO A 73 -12.22 13.27 2.90
C PRO A 73 -10.70 13.29 3.10
N THR A 74 -10.05 14.23 2.42
CA THR A 74 -8.58 14.38 2.43
C THR A 74 -8.09 14.80 3.82
N ARG A 75 -6.80 14.56 4.13
CA ARG A 75 -6.22 14.91 5.44
C ARG A 75 -6.40 16.40 5.83
N GLN A 76 -6.42 17.29 4.84
CA GLN A 76 -6.69 18.72 5.04
C GLN A 76 -8.16 18.98 5.38
N GLN A 77 -9.10 18.35 4.67
CA GLN A 77 -10.55 18.46 4.93
C GLN A 77 -10.91 17.90 6.32
N ARG A 78 -10.29 16.80 6.75
CA ARG A 78 -10.47 16.26 8.11
C ARG A 78 -10.01 17.24 9.20
N ARG A 79 -8.90 17.95 8.96
CA ARG A 79 -8.39 18.96 9.89
C ARG A 79 -9.24 20.22 9.90
N ALA A 80 -9.83 20.61 8.77
CA ALA A 80 -10.77 21.73 8.70
C ALA A 80 -12.08 21.39 9.44
N ALA A 81 -12.63 20.20 9.24
CA ALA A 81 -13.82 19.74 9.94
C ALA A 81 -13.62 19.70 11.47
N ALA A 82 -12.47 19.21 11.94
CA ALA A 82 -12.13 19.18 13.37
C ALA A 82 -11.86 20.57 13.99
N ARG A 83 -11.71 21.62 13.18
CA ARG A 83 -11.59 23.01 13.65
C ARG A 83 -12.93 23.75 13.62
N ALA A 84 -13.91 23.23 12.87
CA ALA A 84 -15.25 23.79 12.75
C ALA A 84 -16.24 23.18 13.77
N SER A 85 -15.82 22.12 14.48
CA SER A 85 -16.50 21.52 15.64
C SER A 85 -15.99 22.11 16.95
#